data_AF-A0A371MPZ9-F1
#
_entry.id   AF-A0A371MPZ9-F1
#
_cell.length_a   1.000
_cell.length_b   1.000
_cell.length_c   1.000
_cell.angle_alpha   90.00
_cell.angle_beta   90.00
_cell.angle_gamma   90.00
#
_symmetry.space_group_name_H-M   'P 1'
#
loop_
_entity.id
_entity.type
_entity.pdbx_description
1 polymer ?
#
loop_
_entity_poly.entity_id
_entity_poly.type
_entity_poly.pdbx_seq_one_letter_code
_entity_poly.pdbx_strand_id
1 'polypeptide(L)' 'MRLRGDASDVNRPLRLALTFGVAFVVALPLGFIFAPDPTGVVPLFLTVGLAAVLGLPAYLGLSRAIAS' A
#
# COMPACT_ATOMS: atom_id res chain seq x y z
N MET A 1 28.57 -5.68 17.94
CA MET A 1 28.40 -4.89 16.70
C MET A 1 27.25 -5.52 15.89
N ARG A 2 26.01 -5.09 16.13
CA ARG A 2 24.78 -5.69 15.55
C ARG A 2 23.80 -4.64 14.97
N LEU A 3 24.29 -3.44 14.63
CA LEU A 3 23.46 -2.31 14.20
C LEU A 3 22.90 -2.43 12.76
N ARG A 4 23.35 -3.42 11.97
CA ARG A 4 22.91 -3.58 10.57
C ARG A 4 21.60 -4.38 10.42
N GLY A 5 21.22 -5.18 11.43
CA GLY A 5 19.98 -5.95 11.43
C GLY A 5 18.75 -5.06 11.66
N ASP A 6 18.81 -4.18 12.66
CA ASP A 6 17.68 -3.29 13.01
C ASP A 6 17.30 -2.36 11.85
N ALA A 7 18.28 -1.81 11.12
CA ALA A 7 18.00 -0.92 9.99
C ALA A 7 17.27 -1.66 8.84
N SER A 8 17.66 -2.90 8.53
CA SER A 8 16.95 -3.69 7.51
C SER A 8 15.53 -4.06 7.92
N ASP A 9 15.34 -4.32 9.22
CA ASP A 9 14.04 -4.69 9.77
C ASP A 9 13.10 -3.49 9.87
N VAL A 10 13.59 -2.26 10.02
CA VAL A 10 12.77 -1.03 9.94
C VAL A 10 12.44 -0.66 8.49
N ASN A 11 13.36 -0.92 7.55
CA ASN A 11 13.16 -0.60 6.15
C ASN A 11 12.04 -1.43 5.50
N ARG A 12 11.81 -2.68 5.93
CA ARG A 12 10.72 -3.53 5.44
C ARG A 12 9.31 -3.00 5.76
N PRO A 13 8.93 -2.76 7.03
CA PRO A 13 7.62 -2.24 7.40
C PRO A 13 7.43 -0.82 6.89
N LEU A 14 8.49 0.02 6.90
CA LEU A 14 8.42 1.36 6.31
C LEU A 14 8.08 1.30 4.82
N ARG A 15 8.77 0.43 4.08
CA ARG A 15 8.54 0.26 2.64
C ARG A 15 7.18 -0.35 2.32
N LEU A 16 6.72 -1.30 3.14
CA LEU A 16 5.36 -1.83 3.08
C LEU A 16 4.34 -0.71 3.29
N ALA A 17 4.47 0.06 4.38
CA ALA A 17 3.58 1.15 4.74
C ALA A 17 3.55 2.25 3.68
N LEU A 18 4.71 2.62 3.11
CA LEU A 18 4.78 3.58 2.02
C LEU A 18 4.08 3.07 0.76
N THR A 19 4.32 1.82 0.36
CA THR A 19 3.73 1.24 -0.85
C THR A 19 2.21 1.17 -0.73
N PHE A 20 1.71 0.62 0.37
CA PHE A 20 0.26 0.50 0.60
C PHE A 20 -0.38 1.85 0.92
N GLY A 21 0.32 2.76 1.59
CA GLY A 21 -0.14 4.12 1.86
C GLY A 21 -0.34 4.91 0.57
N VAL A 22 0.62 4.86 -0.35
CA VAL A 22 0.49 5.48 -1.68
C VAL A 22 -0.65 4.83 -2.45
N ALA A 23 -0.74 3.49 -2.47
CA ALA A 23 -1.82 2.79 -3.13
C ALA A 23 -3.19 3.18 -2.57
N PHE A 24 -3.31 3.35 -1.24
CA PHE A 24 -4.52 3.78 -0.56
C PHE A 24 -4.90 5.21 -0.93
N VAL A 25 -3.95 6.16 -0.90
CA VAL A 25 -4.20 7.57 -1.28
C VAL A 25 -4.69 7.69 -2.72
N VAL A 26 -4.17 6.87 -3.64
CA VAL A 26 -4.61 6.83 -5.03
C VAL A 26 -5.98 6.14 -5.18
N ALA A 27 -6.22 5.07 -4.43
CA ALA A 27 -7.46 4.30 -4.49
C ALA A 27 -8.64 4.97 -3.78
N LEU A 28 -8.40 5.85 -2.82
CA LEU A 28 -9.42 6.55 -2.05
C LEU A 28 -10.37 7.37 -2.93
N PRO A 29 -9.89 8.30 -3.79
CA PRO A 29 -10.78 9.04 -4.68
C PRO A 29 -11.51 8.12 -5.66
N LEU A 30 -10.86 7.05 -6.16
CA LEU A 30 -11.50 6.09 -7.06
C LEU A 30 -12.67 5.37 -6.37
N GLY A 31 -12.52 5.01 -5.09
CA GLY A 31 -13.59 4.43 -4.28
C GLY A 31 -14.84 5.32 -4.26
N PHE A 32 -14.66 6.59 -3.93
CA PHE A 32 -15.78 7.55 -3.86
C PHE A 32 -16.36 7.94 -5.23
N ILE A 33 -15.57 7.90 -6.30
CA ILE A 33 -16.05 8.17 -7.67
C ILE A 33 -16.91 7.01 -8.19
N PHE A 34 -16.47 5.76 -8.00
CA PHE A 34 -17.12 4.59 -8.60
C PHE A 34 -18.17 3.92 -7.70
N ALA A 35 -18.09 4.10 -6.38
CA ALA A 35 -19.07 3.60 -5.42
C ALA A 35 -19.62 4.75 -4.55
N PRO A 36 -20.44 5.65 -5.12
CA PRO A 36 -21.05 6.73 -4.36
C PRO A 36 -22.08 6.12 -3.39
N ASP A 37 -21.70 6.06 -2.12
CA ASP A 37 -22.55 5.62 -1.01
C ASP A 37 -22.52 6.68 0.09
N PRO A 38 -23.68 7.18 0.55
CA PRO A 38 -23.74 8.24 1.56
C PRO A 38 -23.18 7.83 2.92
N THR A 39 -23.11 6.53 3.21
CA THR A 39 -22.51 6.02 4.45
C THR A 39 -20.98 5.90 4.39
N GLY A 40 -20.40 5.95 3.18
CA GLY A 40 -18.97 5.81 2.95
C GLY A 40 -18.44 4.38 3.12
N VAL A 41 -19.30 3.39 3.42
CA VAL A 41 -18.89 2.02 3.71
C VAL A 41 -18.43 1.30 2.44
N VAL A 42 -19.25 1.35 1.39
CA VAL A 42 -18.93 0.73 0.09
C VAL A 42 -17.65 1.30 -0.55
N PRO A 43 -17.45 2.63 -0.63
CA PRO A 43 -16.23 3.19 -1.22
C PRO A 43 -14.99 2.84 -0.39
N LEU A 44 -15.07 2.77 0.95
CA LEU A 44 -13.94 2.34 1.77
C LEU A 44 -13.54 0.89 1.49
N PHE A 45 -14.51 -0.04 1.39
CA PHE A 45 -14.21 -1.43 1.01
C PHE A 45 -13.58 -1.52 -0.38
N LEU A 46 -14.11 -0.76 -1.35
CA LEU A 46 -13.56 -0.68 -2.69
C LEU A 46 -12.12 -0.13 -2.68
N THR A 47 -11.86 0.93 -1.91
CA THR A 47 -10.51 1.50 -1.74
C THR A 47 -9.53 0.49 -1.13
N VAL A 48 -9.93 -0.24 -0.09
CA VAL A 48 -9.08 -1.28 0.52
C VAL A 48 -8.78 -2.39 -0.50
N GLY A 49 -9.79 -2.83 -1.26
CA GLY A 49 -9.60 -3.81 -2.33
C GLY A 49 -8.63 -3.32 -3.40
N LEU A 50 -8.81 -2.10 -3.90
CA LEU A 50 -7.92 -1.48 -4.90
C LEU A 50 -6.51 -1.28 -4.35
N ALA A 51 -6.37 -0.81 -3.11
CA ALA A 51 -5.07 -0.65 -2.47
C ALA A 51 -4.35 -2.00 -2.32
N ALA A 52 -5.06 -3.10 -2.07
CA ALA A 52 -4.47 -4.44 -2.06
C ALA A 52 -4.04 -4.91 -3.46
N VAL A 53 -4.91 -4.74 -4.45
CA VAL A 53 -4.66 -5.13 -5.85
C VAL A 53 -3.48 -4.35 -6.45
N LEU A 54 -3.32 -3.07 -6.10
CA LEU A 54 -2.22 -2.23 -6.58
C LEU A 54 -0.96 -2.37 -5.71
N GLY A 55 -1.13 -2.37 -4.39
CA GLY A 55 -0.03 -2.34 -3.41
C GLY A 55 0.78 -3.63 -3.39
N LEU A 56 0.14 -4.80 -3.54
CA LEU A 56 0.83 -6.09 -3.54
C LEU A 56 1.82 -6.24 -4.71
N PRO A 57 1.42 -6.08 -5.99
CA PRO A 57 2.35 -6.17 -7.11
C PRO A 57 3.40 -5.05 -7.07
N ALA A 58 3.04 -3.83 -6.65
CA ALA A 58 4.00 -2.74 -6.48
C ALA A 58 5.07 -3.09 -5.42
N TYR A 59 4.66 -3.66 -4.29
CA TYR A 59 5.58 -4.06 -3.23
C TYR A 59 6.51 -5.20 -3.69
N LEU A 60 5.98 -6.20 -4.38
CA LEU A 60 6.80 -7.31 -4.90
C LEU A 60 7.76 -6.81 -6.00
N GLY A 61 7.28 -6.01 -6.95
CA GLY A 61 8.10 -5.43 -8.01
C GLY A 61 9.23 -4.56 -7.47
N LEU A 62 8.92 -3.64 -6.56
CA LEU A 62 9.91 -2.79 -5.91
C LEU A 62 10.90 -3.63 -5.07
N SER A 63 10.49 -4.78 -4.52
CA SER A 63 11.39 -5.64 -3.72
C SER A 63 12.42 -6.30 -4.63
N ARG A 64 11.98 -6.72 -5.81
CA ARG A 64 12.85 -7.32 -6.84
C ARG A 64 13.80 -6.28 -7.42
N ALA A 65 13.33 -5.06 -7.68
CA ALA A 65 14.15 -3.99 -8.24
C ALA A 65 15.28 -3.53 -7.30
N ILE A 66 15.01 -3.47 -5.98
CA ILE A 66 16.00 -3.06 -4.98
C ILE A 66 16.99 -4.19 -4.64
N ALA A 67 16.59 -5.45 -4.87
CA ALA A 67 17.46 -6.61 -4.65
C ALA A 67 18.41 -6.91 -5.83
N SER A 68 18.26 -6.18 -6.95
CA SER A 68 19.16 -6.20 -8.11
C SER A 68 20.34 -5.26 -7.91
#